data_AF-A0A3T0N1T6-F1
#
_entry.id   AF-A0A3T0N1T6-F1
#
_cell.length_a   1.000
_cell.length_b   1.000
_cell.length_c   1.000
_cell.angle_alpha   90.00
_cell.angle_beta   90.00
_cell.angle_gamma   90.00
#
_symmetry.space_group_name_H-M   'P 1'
#
loop_
_entity.id
_entity.type
_entity.pdbx_description
1 polymer ?
#
loop_
_entity_poly.entity_id
_entity_poly.type
_entity_poly.pdbx_seq_one_letter_code
_entity_poly.pdbx_strand_id
1 'polypeptide(L)'
;MSDYVPSGKYEQEIWQFIQSRQVFTHADVEAFCAAGDWKRTNYLRSLARLNLVMLYQRKGNIRYYTAQDPASLSGDAALIDTSAMDAQWRSDRLGSKISAFQDRAQPLQPWTPQSPEEQKLWGFVRRQLRFTRDLVLAQKIAPDNKTTLFLRSLENAGLLRSAGYDNGKPYYTAFSTLEIMSRAKDKRLSTEGRIWTAMRAANKFTVEDMLMTFAGLEEDFSEKGIRSYCSTLEKAGYLKDSRRGRTSAQSVRYHLVRDTGPLPPTIKRLPVVVDPNEGRVVYVQGEEVTWATS
;
A
#
# COMPACT_ATOMS: atom_id res chain seq x y z
N MET A 1 -52.98 15.28 21.16
CA MET A 1 -51.93 14.35 20.72
C MET A 1 -52.17 14.07 19.26
N SER A 2 -51.42 14.71 18.38
CA SER A 2 -51.53 14.56 16.94
C SER A 2 -50.87 13.25 16.51
N ASP A 3 -51.63 12.37 15.84
CA ASP A 3 -51.19 11.08 15.28
C ASP A 3 -50.27 11.29 14.07
N TYR A 4 -49.18 12.02 14.26
CA TYR A 4 -48.18 12.23 13.22
C TYR A 4 -47.21 11.05 13.19
N VAL A 5 -47.27 10.27 12.11
CA VAL A 5 -46.39 9.11 11.89
C VAL A 5 -45.32 9.46 10.84
N PRO A 6 -44.02 9.44 11.20
CA PRO A 6 -42.94 9.70 10.25
C PRO A 6 -42.80 8.58 9.20
N SER A 7 -42.52 8.97 7.96
CA SER A 7 -42.56 8.06 6.81
C SER A 7 -41.26 7.26 6.59
N GLY A 8 -40.11 7.83 6.94
CA GLY A 8 -38.80 7.20 6.72
C GLY A 8 -38.04 6.86 8.00
N LYS A 9 -37.15 5.86 7.96
CA LYS A 9 -36.31 5.42 9.10
C LYS A 9 -35.60 6.59 9.81
N TYR A 10 -35.01 7.50 9.03
CA TYR A 10 -34.32 8.68 9.56
C TYR A 10 -35.26 9.72 10.16
N GLU A 11 -36.47 9.85 9.62
CA GLU A 11 -37.49 10.76 10.13
C GLU A 11 -38.06 10.23 11.45
N GLN A 12 -38.26 8.92 11.54
CA GLN A 12 -38.66 8.22 12.77
C GLN A 12 -37.62 8.42 13.88
N GLU A 13 -36.33 8.24 13.58
CA GLU A 13 -35.23 8.48 14.52
C GLU A 13 -35.23 9.94 15.03
N ILE A 14 -35.34 10.91 14.12
CA ILE A 14 -35.37 12.34 14.49
C ILE A 14 -36.63 12.67 15.32
N TRP A 15 -37.78 12.11 14.96
CA TRP A 15 -39.03 12.35 15.69
C TRP A 15 -38.99 11.76 17.10
N GLN A 16 -38.53 10.53 17.26
CA GLN A 16 -38.33 9.91 18.58
C GLN A 16 -37.36 10.72 19.44
N PHE A 17 -36.26 11.19 18.85
CA PHE A 17 -35.29 12.03 19.53
C PHE A 17 -35.91 13.34 20.03
N ILE A 18 -36.67 14.03 19.18
CA ILE A 18 -37.33 15.29 19.53
C ILE A 18 -38.39 15.10 20.61
N GLN A 19 -39.21 14.04 20.51
CA GLN A 19 -40.23 13.72 21.51
C GLN A 19 -39.65 13.35 22.87
N SER A 20 -38.44 12.77 22.90
CA SER A 20 -37.76 12.43 24.16
C SER A 20 -37.26 13.66 24.92
N ARG A 21 -37.23 14.84 24.30
CA ARG A 21 -36.70 16.07 24.89
C ARG A 21 -37.78 17.09 25.16
N GLN A 22 -37.64 17.81 26.27
CA GLN A 22 -38.42 19.02 26.52
C GLN A 22 -37.96 20.15 25.59
N VAL A 23 -36.65 20.29 25.38
CA VAL A 23 -36.04 21.30 24.53
C VAL A 23 -34.83 20.71 23.80
N PHE A 24 -34.60 21.13 22.54
CA PHE A 24 -33.48 20.69 21.72
C PHE A 24 -32.98 21.79 20.79
N THR A 25 -31.76 21.61 20.27
CA THR A 25 -31.16 22.47 19.24
C THR A 25 -30.90 21.68 17.96
N HIS A 26 -30.64 22.39 16.86
CA HIS A 26 -30.20 21.75 15.61
C HIS A 26 -28.87 20.99 15.79
N ALA A 27 -27.97 21.49 16.65
CA ALA A 27 -26.70 20.85 16.94
C ALA A 27 -26.89 19.52 17.70
N ASP A 28 -27.92 19.43 18.55
CA ASP A 28 -28.26 18.17 19.22
C ASP A 28 -28.75 17.13 18.20
N VAL A 29 -29.66 17.51 17.30
CA VAL A 29 -30.15 16.61 16.24
C VAL A 29 -28.98 16.14 15.34
N GLU A 30 -28.01 17.01 15.09
CA GLU A 30 -26.77 16.64 14.39
C GLU A 30 -25.90 15.64 15.16
N ALA A 31 -25.71 15.88 16.45
CA ALA A 31 -24.86 15.07 17.31
C ALA A 31 -25.43 13.67 17.54
N PHE A 32 -26.75 13.49 17.43
CA PHE A 32 -27.42 12.24 17.82
C PHE A 32 -28.06 11.47 16.67
N CYS A 33 -28.62 12.13 15.66
CA CYS A 33 -29.32 11.44 14.56
C CYS A 33 -28.39 11.06 13.40
N ALA A 34 -28.63 9.92 12.76
CA ALA A 34 -27.79 9.41 11.67
C ALA A 34 -28.03 10.07 10.29
N ALA A 35 -29.11 10.84 10.14
CA ALA A 35 -29.46 11.49 8.89
C ALA A 35 -28.43 12.56 8.47
N GLY A 36 -28.23 12.75 7.16
CA GLY A 36 -27.38 13.84 6.65
C GLY A 36 -27.98 15.24 6.89
N ASP A 37 -27.13 16.27 6.90
CA ASP A 37 -27.49 17.66 7.26
C ASP A 37 -28.75 18.19 6.56
N TRP A 38 -28.81 18.01 5.23
CA TRP A 38 -29.95 18.45 4.44
C TRP A 38 -31.25 17.78 4.87
N LYS A 39 -31.21 16.46 5.13
CA LYS A 39 -32.39 15.68 5.52
C LYS A 39 -32.87 16.06 6.93
N ARG A 40 -31.96 16.24 7.89
CA ARG A 40 -32.28 16.76 9.24
C ARG A 40 -32.96 18.13 9.15
N THR A 41 -32.36 19.05 8.40
CA THR A 41 -32.85 20.42 8.27
C THR A 41 -34.20 20.49 7.56
N ASN A 42 -34.36 19.75 6.47
CA ASN A 42 -35.61 19.74 5.71
C ASN A 42 -36.76 19.13 6.54
N TYR A 43 -36.47 18.07 7.29
CA TYR A 43 -37.46 17.43 8.16
C TYR A 43 -37.91 18.35 9.31
N LEU A 44 -36.96 18.99 10.01
CA LEU A 44 -37.27 19.97 11.06
C LEU A 44 -38.12 21.15 10.54
N ARG A 45 -37.84 21.63 9.31
CA ARG A 45 -38.67 22.66 8.66
C ARG A 45 -40.08 22.16 8.35
N SER A 46 -40.22 20.89 7.95
CA SER A 46 -41.52 20.27 7.72
C SER A 46 -42.34 20.22 9.02
N LEU A 47 -41.73 19.76 10.11
CA LEU A 47 -42.37 19.72 11.43
C LEU A 47 -42.78 21.12 11.93
N ALA A 48 -41.96 22.14 11.68
CA ALA A 48 -42.28 23.52 12.01
C ALA A 48 -43.50 24.05 11.22
N ARG A 49 -43.62 23.70 9.92
CA ARG A 49 -44.80 24.07 9.11
C ARG A 49 -46.08 23.40 9.59
N LEU A 50 -45.96 22.21 10.18
CA LEU A 50 -47.07 21.45 10.76
C LEU A 50 -47.39 21.90 12.20
N ASN A 51 -46.70 22.91 12.74
CA ASN A 51 -46.79 23.37 14.14
C ASN A 51 -46.51 22.26 15.17
N LEU A 52 -45.74 21.24 14.79
CA LEU A 52 -45.31 20.15 15.68
C LEU A 52 -44.01 20.48 16.41
N VAL A 53 -43.24 21.44 15.89
CA VAL A 53 -42.01 21.95 16.49
C VAL A 53 -42.06 23.47 16.47
N MET A 54 -41.85 24.09 17.63
CA MET A 54 -41.89 25.54 17.80
C MET A 54 -40.60 26.06 18.43
N LEU A 55 -40.29 27.33 18.15
CA LEU A 55 -39.18 28.02 18.80
C LEU A 55 -39.60 28.38 20.23
N TYR A 56 -38.85 27.88 21.22
CA TYR A 56 -39.09 28.16 22.63
C TYR A 56 -38.32 29.40 23.09
N GLN A 57 -36.99 29.42 22.88
CA GLN A 57 -36.14 30.50 23.36
C GLN A 57 -34.97 30.75 22.40
N ARG A 58 -34.49 32.00 22.38
CA ARG A 58 -33.26 32.39 21.67
C ARG A 58 -32.27 32.98 22.65
N LYS A 59 -31.06 32.40 22.71
CA LYS A 59 -29.96 32.89 23.55
C LYS A 59 -28.74 33.15 22.65
N GLY A 60 -28.51 34.42 22.33
CA GLY A 60 -27.51 34.82 21.34
C GLY A 60 -27.80 34.21 19.96
N ASN A 61 -26.89 33.37 19.48
CA ASN A 61 -27.01 32.68 18.19
C ASN A 61 -27.62 31.26 18.29
N ILE A 62 -27.84 30.76 19.51
CA ILE A 62 -28.43 29.44 19.73
C ILE A 62 -29.96 29.58 19.78
N ARG A 63 -30.65 28.68 19.06
CA ARG A 63 -32.11 28.59 19.01
C ARG A 63 -32.54 27.27 19.64
N TYR A 64 -33.41 27.38 20.64
CA TYR A 64 -33.98 26.28 21.38
C TYR A 64 -35.39 26.01 20.87
N TYR A 65 -35.65 24.77 20.49
CA TYR A 65 -36.92 24.31 19.94
C TYR A 65 -37.56 23.29 20.88
N THR A 66 -38.88 23.18 20.82
CA THR A 66 -39.65 22.18 21.56
C THR A 66 -40.73 21.57 20.67
N ALA A 67 -41.06 20.30 20.90
CA ALA A 67 -42.23 19.65 20.33
C ALA A 67 -43.42 19.57 21.30
N GLN A 68 -43.25 20.12 22.51
CA GLN A 68 -44.31 20.29 23.50
C GLN A 68 -44.92 21.69 23.34
N ASP A 69 -46.02 21.94 24.04
CA ASP A 69 -46.60 23.27 24.08
C ASP A 69 -45.60 24.24 24.76
N PRO A 70 -45.16 25.33 24.09
CA PRO A 70 -44.27 26.31 24.69
C PRO A 70 -44.83 26.90 25.98
N ALA A 71 -46.17 26.98 26.11
CA ALA A 71 -46.83 27.47 27.32
C ALA A 71 -46.68 26.51 28.52
N SER A 72 -46.41 25.22 28.29
CA SER A 72 -46.18 24.26 29.38
C SER A 72 -44.74 24.27 29.92
N LEU A 73 -43.83 25.02 29.29
CA LEU A 73 -42.42 25.10 29.68
C LEU A 73 -42.13 26.44 30.37
N SER A 74 -41.57 26.39 31.57
CA SER A 74 -41.16 27.57 32.35
C SER A 74 -39.70 27.44 32.78
N GLY A 75 -38.85 28.42 32.46
CA GLY A 75 -37.43 28.45 32.84
C GLY A 75 -36.47 28.86 31.72
N ASP A 76 -35.17 28.90 32.01
CA ASP A 76 -34.11 29.06 30.99
C ASP A 76 -33.87 27.70 30.34
N ALA A 77 -34.03 27.62 29.01
CA ALA A 77 -33.78 26.43 28.20
C ALA A 77 -32.38 25.83 28.43
N ALA A 78 -31.39 26.66 28.76
CA ALA A 78 -30.02 26.22 29.01
C ALA A 78 -29.83 25.48 30.35
N LEU A 79 -30.80 25.57 31.27
CA LEU A 79 -30.76 24.93 32.59
C LEU A 79 -31.52 23.60 32.62
N ILE A 80 -32.18 23.21 31.53
CA ILE A 80 -32.88 21.93 31.43
C ILE A 80 -31.83 20.83 31.27
N ASP A 81 -31.66 20.02 32.31
CA ASP A 81 -30.70 18.92 32.30
C ASP A 81 -31.17 17.78 31.40
N THR A 82 -30.54 17.63 30.24
CA THR A 82 -30.75 16.50 29.32
C THR A 82 -29.59 15.51 29.34
N SER A 83 -28.64 15.63 30.28
CA SER A 83 -27.36 14.89 30.26
C SER A 83 -27.53 13.37 30.35
N ALA A 84 -28.50 12.88 31.13
CA ALA A 84 -28.80 11.46 31.25
C ALA A 84 -29.36 10.86 29.96
N MET A 85 -30.30 11.58 29.30
CA MET A 85 -30.89 11.18 28.02
C MET A 85 -29.86 11.21 26.90
N ASP A 86 -29.02 12.24 26.90
CA ASP A 86 -27.84 12.39 26.04
C ASP A 86 -26.92 11.17 26.16
N ALA A 87 -26.57 10.75 27.39
CA ALA A 87 -25.70 9.59 27.62
C ALA A 87 -26.30 8.29 27.06
N GLN A 88 -27.60 8.07 27.26
CA GLN A 88 -28.30 6.90 26.73
C GLN A 88 -28.26 6.88 25.19
N TRP A 89 -28.58 7.99 24.54
CA TRP A 89 -28.50 8.10 23.07
C TRP A 89 -27.08 7.89 22.52
N ARG A 90 -26.04 8.36 23.23
CA ARG A 90 -24.64 8.06 22.84
C ARG A 90 -24.35 6.57 22.93
N SER A 91 -24.82 5.91 23.99
CA SER A 91 -24.65 4.47 24.21
C SER A 91 -25.34 3.66 23.11
N ASP A 92 -26.61 3.95 22.81
CA ASP A 92 -27.38 3.22 21.80
C ASP A 92 -26.80 3.39 20.39
N ARG A 93 -26.33 4.60 20.06
CA ARG A 93 -25.65 4.90 18.80
C ARG A 93 -24.31 4.18 18.70
N LEU A 94 -23.54 4.13 19.78
CA LEU A 94 -22.27 3.39 19.84
C LEU A 94 -22.53 1.89 19.69
N GLY A 95 -23.51 1.34 20.40
CA GLY A 95 -23.93 -0.06 20.31
C GLY A 95 -24.37 -0.43 18.88
N SER A 96 -25.18 0.42 18.24
CA SER A 96 -25.60 0.24 16.85
C SER A 96 -24.43 0.26 15.86
N LYS A 97 -23.44 1.15 16.08
CA LYS A 97 -22.21 1.17 15.26
C LYS A 97 -21.35 -0.06 15.48
N ILE A 98 -21.21 -0.52 16.73
CA ILE A 98 -20.46 -1.73 17.08
C ILE A 98 -21.12 -2.96 16.46
N SER A 99 -22.43 -3.12 16.59
CA SER A 99 -23.19 -4.23 15.99
C SER A 99 -23.12 -4.20 14.47
N ALA A 100 -23.29 -3.03 13.83
CA ALA A 100 -23.12 -2.91 12.38
C ALA A 100 -21.67 -3.21 11.92
N PHE A 101 -20.68 -2.94 12.77
CA PHE A 101 -19.30 -3.31 12.51
C PHE A 101 -19.07 -4.81 12.69
N GLN A 102 -19.66 -5.43 13.71
CA GLN A 102 -19.59 -6.87 13.98
C GLN A 102 -20.29 -7.69 12.90
N ASP A 103 -21.47 -7.27 12.43
CA ASP A 103 -22.19 -7.92 11.33
C ASP A 103 -21.45 -7.79 9.99
N ARG A 104 -20.65 -6.74 9.82
CA ARG A 104 -19.76 -6.54 8.66
C ARG A 104 -18.38 -7.15 8.83
N ALA A 105 -17.99 -7.47 10.06
CA ALA A 105 -16.74 -8.12 10.37
C ALA A 105 -16.88 -9.59 9.98
N GLN A 106 -16.85 -9.85 8.68
CA GLN A 106 -16.47 -11.15 8.19
C GLN A 106 -15.12 -11.50 8.85
N PRO A 107 -14.95 -12.72 9.40
CA PRO A 107 -13.65 -13.14 9.86
C PRO A 107 -12.69 -12.94 8.71
N LEU A 108 -11.63 -12.13 8.92
CA LEU A 108 -10.62 -11.87 7.91
C LEU A 108 -10.11 -13.23 7.44
N GLN A 109 -10.61 -13.70 6.29
CA GLN A 109 -10.09 -14.94 5.75
C GLN A 109 -8.61 -14.67 5.44
N PRO A 110 -7.69 -15.53 5.93
CA PRO A 110 -6.29 -15.37 5.60
C PRO A 110 -6.19 -15.36 4.09
N TRP A 111 -5.57 -14.32 3.54
CA TRP A 111 -5.43 -14.17 2.11
C TRP A 111 -4.76 -15.42 1.54
N THR A 112 -5.40 -16.01 0.53
CA THR A 112 -4.90 -17.20 -0.16
C THR A 112 -5.01 -16.98 -1.66
N PRO A 113 -4.00 -17.42 -2.45
CA PRO A 113 -4.04 -17.30 -3.90
C PRO A 113 -5.16 -18.18 -4.44
N GLN A 114 -6.08 -17.59 -5.21
CA GLN A 114 -7.27 -18.25 -5.76
C GLN A 114 -7.00 -18.90 -7.11
N SER A 115 -5.93 -18.49 -7.81
CA SER A 115 -5.58 -19.01 -9.13
C SER A 115 -4.12 -19.49 -9.21
N PRO A 116 -3.80 -20.39 -10.16
CA PRO A 116 -2.41 -20.80 -10.41
C PRO A 116 -1.50 -19.64 -10.79
N GLU A 117 -2.03 -18.62 -11.48
CA GLU A 117 -1.33 -17.39 -11.81
C GLU A 117 -0.94 -16.62 -10.52
N GLU A 118 -1.89 -16.43 -9.60
CA GLU A 118 -1.66 -15.76 -8.32
C GLU A 118 -0.67 -16.53 -7.44
N GLN A 119 -0.70 -17.86 -7.46
CA GLN A 119 0.25 -18.68 -6.72
C GLN A 119 1.69 -18.47 -7.24
N LYS A 120 1.86 -18.40 -8.56
CA LYS A 120 3.15 -18.08 -9.20
C LYS A 120 3.60 -16.65 -8.88
N LEU A 121 2.68 -15.68 -8.99
CA LEU A 121 2.95 -14.28 -8.63
C LEU A 121 3.37 -14.15 -7.17
N TRP A 122 2.67 -14.81 -6.25
CA TRP A 122 3.00 -14.82 -4.83
C TRP A 122 4.37 -15.43 -4.58
N GLY A 123 4.66 -16.58 -5.19
CA GLY A 123 5.98 -17.22 -5.14
C GLY A 123 7.11 -16.32 -5.67
N PHE A 124 6.84 -15.48 -6.67
CA PHE A 124 7.81 -14.51 -7.18
C PHE A 124 8.00 -13.33 -6.22
N VAL A 125 6.90 -12.67 -5.84
CA VAL A 125 6.88 -11.45 -5.01
C VAL A 125 7.49 -11.69 -3.63
N ARG A 126 7.14 -12.81 -2.96
CA ARG A 126 7.65 -13.14 -1.63
C ARG A 126 9.16 -13.41 -1.57
N ARG A 127 9.85 -13.47 -2.71
CA ARG A 127 11.32 -13.65 -2.78
C ARG A 127 12.05 -12.33 -3.00
N GLN A 128 11.36 -11.26 -3.41
CA GLN A 128 11.99 -9.97 -3.68
C GLN A 128 12.00 -9.11 -2.43
N LEU A 129 13.17 -8.58 -2.05
CA LEU A 129 13.31 -7.69 -0.89
C LEU A 129 12.47 -6.41 -1.04
N ARG A 130 12.50 -5.86 -2.25
CA ARG A 130 11.70 -4.73 -2.73
C ARG A 130 11.47 -4.93 -4.22
N PHE A 131 10.32 -4.51 -4.72
CA PHE A 131 10.00 -4.61 -6.14
C PHE A 131 9.01 -3.55 -6.58
N THR A 132 9.08 -3.16 -7.85
CA THR A 132 8.07 -2.30 -8.48
C THR A 132 7.04 -3.15 -9.21
N ARG A 133 5.87 -2.57 -9.52
CA ARG A 133 4.86 -3.21 -10.37
C ARG A 133 5.45 -3.69 -11.70
N ASP A 134 6.29 -2.86 -12.31
CA ASP A 134 6.92 -3.16 -13.61
C ASP A 134 7.80 -4.41 -13.57
N LEU A 135 8.50 -4.65 -12.45
CA LEU A 135 9.30 -5.87 -12.28
C LEU A 135 8.42 -7.13 -12.28
N VAL A 136 7.21 -7.02 -11.72
CA VAL A 136 6.24 -8.12 -11.70
C VAL A 136 5.63 -8.33 -13.08
N LEU A 137 5.26 -7.24 -13.77
CA LEU A 137 4.75 -7.30 -15.14
C LEU A 137 5.76 -7.89 -16.12
N ALA A 138 7.04 -7.56 -15.96
CA ALA A 138 8.12 -8.12 -16.77
C ALA A 138 8.23 -9.65 -16.67
N GLN A 139 7.65 -10.28 -15.64
CA GLN A 139 7.59 -11.75 -15.56
C GLN A 139 6.56 -12.37 -16.52
N LYS A 140 5.63 -11.57 -17.06
CA LYS A 140 4.56 -12.00 -17.98
C LYS A 140 3.75 -13.20 -17.44
N ILE A 141 3.60 -13.29 -16.12
CA ILE A 141 2.85 -14.38 -15.45
C ILE A 141 1.34 -14.19 -15.61
N ALA A 142 0.88 -12.94 -15.58
CA ALA A 142 -0.53 -12.57 -15.70
C ALA A 142 -0.67 -11.22 -16.45
N PRO A 143 -1.84 -10.94 -17.05
CA PRO A 143 -2.14 -9.64 -17.64
C PRO A 143 -2.11 -8.50 -16.63
N ASP A 144 -1.82 -7.29 -17.12
CA ASP A 144 -1.71 -6.06 -16.34
C ASP A 144 -2.81 -5.83 -15.30
N ASN A 145 -4.08 -6.02 -15.70
CA ASN A 145 -5.22 -5.83 -14.82
C ASN A 145 -5.24 -6.83 -13.68
N LYS A 146 -4.94 -8.11 -13.97
CA LYS A 146 -4.86 -9.17 -12.96
C LYS A 146 -3.69 -8.93 -12.01
N THR A 147 -2.52 -8.54 -12.50
CA THR A 147 -1.38 -8.20 -11.65
C THR A 147 -1.69 -7.03 -10.72
N THR A 148 -2.36 -5.99 -11.21
CA THR A 148 -2.77 -4.85 -10.37
C THR A 148 -3.76 -5.26 -9.28
N LEU A 149 -4.78 -6.07 -9.63
CA LEU A 149 -5.75 -6.58 -8.65
C LEU A 149 -5.10 -7.50 -7.61
N PHE A 150 -4.15 -8.34 -8.04
CA PHE A 150 -3.36 -9.20 -7.16
C PHE A 150 -2.52 -8.40 -6.16
N LEU A 151 -1.78 -7.37 -6.62
CA LEU A 151 -0.99 -6.53 -5.71
C LEU A 151 -1.89 -5.78 -4.73
N ARG A 152 -3.03 -5.26 -5.20
CA ARG A 152 -4.01 -4.59 -4.34
C ARG A 152 -4.64 -5.53 -3.31
N SER A 153 -4.89 -6.79 -3.67
CA SER A 153 -5.44 -7.77 -2.73
C SER A 153 -4.44 -8.11 -1.62
N LEU A 154 -3.15 -8.17 -1.94
CA LEU A 154 -2.07 -8.34 -0.95
C LEU A 154 -1.91 -7.13 -0.02
N GLU A 155 -2.04 -5.90 -0.54
CA GLU A 155 -2.01 -4.68 0.28
C GLU A 155 -3.20 -4.60 1.23
N ASN A 156 -4.41 -4.88 0.73
CA ASN A 156 -5.63 -4.91 1.55
C ASN A 156 -5.55 -5.99 2.64
N ALA A 157 -4.86 -7.09 2.36
CA ALA A 157 -4.60 -8.16 3.32
C ALA A 157 -3.46 -7.83 4.32
N GLY A 158 -2.76 -6.70 4.15
CA GLY A 158 -1.61 -6.32 4.98
C GLY A 158 -0.34 -7.15 4.76
N LEU A 159 -0.33 -8.04 3.76
CA LEU A 159 0.83 -8.86 3.40
C LEU A 159 1.87 -8.08 2.59
N LEU A 160 1.47 -6.95 2.01
CA LEU A 160 2.31 -6.07 1.23
C LEU A 160 2.20 -4.64 1.73
N ARG A 161 3.32 -3.92 1.74
CA ARG A 161 3.38 -2.50 2.09
C ARG A 161 4.08 -1.71 0.99
N SER A 162 3.54 -0.55 0.63
CA SER A 162 4.26 0.46 -0.15
C SER A 162 5.36 1.06 0.71
N ALA A 163 6.61 0.83 0.33
CA ALA A 163 7.79 1.14 1.13
C ALA A 163 8.53 2.40 0.66
N GLY A 164 8.00 3.09 -0.34
CA GLY A 164 8.53 4.34 -0.88
C GLY A 164 8.35 4.44 -2.39
N TYR A 165 9.06 5.40 -2.99
CA TYR A 165 9.05 5.65 -4.43
C TYR A 165 10.47 5.53 -5.00
N ASP A 166 10.58 4.92 -6.17
CA ASP A 166 11.80 4.83 -6.97
C ASP A 166 11.48 5.35 -8.38
N ASN A 167 12.18 6.40 -8.83
CA ASN A 167 11.90 7.09 -10.10
C ASN A 167 10.41 7.46 -10.30
N GLY A 168 9.76 7.94 -9.24
CA GLY A 168 8.34 8.32 -9.25
C GLY A 168 7.35 7.14 -9.22
N LYS A 169 7.83 5.89 -9.16
CA LYS A 169 6.99 4.69 -9.09
C LYS A 169 7.03 4.09 -7.69
N PRO A 170 5.89 3.68 -7.11
CA PRO A 170 5.89 3.02 -5.81
C PRO A 170 6.63 1.68 -5.89
N TYR A 171 7.43 1.39 -4.89
CA TYR A 171 7.97 0.05 -4.68
C TYR A 171 7.39 -0.57 -3.42
N TYR A 172 7.20 -1.87 -3.48
CA TYR A 172 6.52 -2.65 -2.46
C TYR A 172 7.49 -3.61 -1.78
N THR A 173 7.13 -4.02 -0.57
CA THR A 173 7.83 -5.08 0.17
C THR A 173 6.84 -5.90 0.99
N ALA A 174 7.09 -7.21 1.06
CA ALA A 174 6.37 -8.14 1.92
C ALA A 174 7.09 -8.36 3.27
N PHE A 175 8.23 -7.68 3.48
CA PHE A 175 9.09 -7.87 4.64
C PHE A 175 8.88 -6.77 5.69
N SER A 176 9.21 -7.08 6.93
CA SER A 176 9.40 -6.08 7.97
C SER A 176 10.69 -5.29 7.73
N THR A 177 10.76 -4.09 8.31
CA THR A 177 11.95 -3.25 8.25
C THR A 177 13.22 -3.98 8.74
N LEU A 178 13.09 -4.78 9.81
CA LEU A 178 14.20 -5.55 10.36
C LEU A 178 14.67 -6.66 9.41
N GLU A 179 13.74 -7.38 8.77
CA GLU A 179 14.09 -8.41 7.79
C GLU A 179 14.76 -7.80 6.55
N ILE A 180 14.30 -6.63 6.10
CA ILE A 180 14.94 -5.88 5.01
C ILE A 180 16.38 -5.54 5.37
N MET A 181 16.60 -5.00 6.58
CA MET A 181 17.93 -4.65 7.07
C MET A 181 18.84 -5.88 7.18
N SER A 182 18.37 -6.98 7.76
CA SER A 182 19.14 -8.21 7.90
C SER A 182 19.55 -8.76 6.54
N ARG A 183 18.61 -8.91 5.61
CA ARG A 183 18.93 -9.44 4.29
C ARG A 183 19.82 -8.51 3.46
N ALA A 184 19.67 -7.19 3.63
CA ALA A 184 20.58 -6.23 3.02
C ALA A 184 22.00 -6.36 3.59
N LYS A 185 22.14 -6.66 4.89
CA LYS A 185 23.43 -6.99 5.52
C LYS A 185 23.99 -8.28 4.94
N ASP A 186 23.21 -9.36 4.90
CA ASP A 186 23.66 -10.67 4.38
C ASP A 186 24.14 -10.55 2.92
N LYS A 187 23.40 -9.80 2.09
CA LYS A 187 23.77 -9.59 0.69
C LYS A 187 25.04 -8.76 0.51
N ARG A 188 25.35 -7.84 1.43
CA ARG A 188 26.64 -7.11 1.42
C ARG A 188 27.80 -7.99 1.85
N LEU A 189 27.52 -8.95 2.73
CA LEU A 189 28.53 -9.88 3.24
C LEU A 189 28.82 -11.06 2.30
N SER A 190 27.98 -11.28 1.27
CA SER A 190 28.27 -12.28 0.22
C SER A 190 29.55 -11.95 -0.55
N THR A 191 30.11 -12.95 -1.23
CA THR A 191 31.30 -12.79 -2.07
C THR A 191 31.11 -11.69 -3.11
N GLU A 192 29.98 -11.68 -3.84
CA GLU A 192 29.68 -10.62 -4.81
C GLU A 192 29.46 -9.26 -4.14
N GLY A 193 28.89 -9.22 -2.94
CA GLY A 193 28.70 -7.99 -2.16
C GLY A 193 30.01 -7.35 -1.74
N ARG A 194 30.98 -8.16 -1.31
CA ARG A 194 32.33 -7.72 -0.97
C ARG A 194 33.09 -7.25 -2.22
N ILE A 195 33.03 -8.00 -3.31
CA ILE A 195 33.62 -7.60 -4.60
C ILE A 195 33.02 -6.25 -5.07
N TRP A 196 31.68 -6.12 -5.07
CA TRP A 196 31.00 -4.89 -5.45
C TRP A 196 31.41 -3.69 -4.59
N THR A 197 31.57 -3.90 -3.28
CA THR A 197 32.02 -2.86 -2.35
C THR A 197 33.45 -2.42 -2.66
N ALA A 198 34.36 -3.36 -2.94
CA ALA A 198 35.73 -3.06 -3.36
C ALA A 198 35.77 -2.31 -4.70
N MET A 199 34.97 -2.75 -5.69
CA MET A 199 34.86 -2.07 -7.00
C MET A 199 34.39 -0.62 -6.85
N ARG A 200 33.39 -0.38 -5.99
CA ARG A 200 32.88 0.97 -5.69
C ARG A 200 33.92 1.86 -5.02
N ALA A 201 34.71 1.32 -4.10
CA ALA A 201 35.79 2.05 -3.45
C ALA A 201 36.93 2.39 -4.43
N ALA A 202 37.30 1.46 -5.30
CA ALA A 202 38.39 1.63 -6.25
C ALA A 202 38.02 2.53 -7.45
N ASN A 203 36.77 2.47 -7.93
CA ASN A 203 36.20 3.18 -9.09
C ASN A 203 36.85 2.83 -10.46
N LYS A 204 38.17 2.67 -10.51
CA LYS A 204 38.96 2.18 -11.66
C LYS A 204 39.93 1.13 -11.16
N PHE A 205 39.86 -0.08 -11.69
CA PHE A 205 40.61 -1.23 -11.17
C PHE A 205 40.91 -2.25 -12.27
N THR A 206 41.89 -3.12 -12.03
CA THR A 206 42.09 -4.36 -12.77
C THR A 206 41.66 -5.58 -11.94
N VAL A 207 41.67 -6.77 -12.55
CA VAL A 207 41.38 -8.01 -11.80
C VAL A 207 42.47 -8.28 -10.76
N GLU A 208 43.72 -7.95 -11.08
CA GLU A 208 44.87 -8.06 -10.18
C GLU A 208 44.72 -7.13 -8.97
N ASP A 209 44.25 -5.89 -9.16
CA ASP A 209 43.96 -4.96 -8.04
C ASP A 209 42.91 -5.56 -7.07
N MET A 210 41.90 -6.25 -7.61
CA MET A 210 40.87 -6.92 -6.80
C MET A 210 41.45 -8.13 -6.06
N LEU A 211 42.29 -8.93 -6.70
CA LEU A 211 42.99 -10.05 -6.04
C LEU A 211 43.86 -9.56 -4.89
N MET A 212 44.60 -8.46 -5.10
CA MET A 212 45.40 -7.83 -4.03
C MET A 212 44.53 -7.32 -2.88
N THR A 213 43.33 -6.81 -3.18
CA THR A 213 42.37 -6.36 -2.15
C THR A 213 41.88 -7.52 -1.28
N PHE A 214 41.80 -8.73 -1.84
CA PHE A 214 41.34 -9.95 -1.17
C PHE A 214 42.47 -10.94 -0.86
N ALA A 215 43.72 -10.48 -0.81
CA ALA A 215 44.86 -11.31 -0.47
C ALA A 215 44.67 -11.97 0.91
N GLY A 216 44.92 -13.28 1.00
CA GLY A 216 44.66 -14.09 2.19
C GLY A 216 43.25 -14.68 2.29
N LEU A 217 42.38 -14.45 1.29
CA LEU A 217 41.03 -15.01 1.19
C LEU A 217 40.83 -15.74 -0.16
N GLU A 218 41.87 -16.38 -0.69
CA GLU A 218 41.89 -16.95 -2.03
C GLU A 218 40.86 -18.06 -2.26
N GLU A 219 40.45 -18.76 -1.18
CA GLU A 219 39.41 -19.79 -1.22
C GLU A 219 38.04 -19.20 -1.61
N ASP A 220 37.71 -18.01 -1.08
CA ASP A 220 36.46 -17.31 -1.37
C ASP A 220 36.52 -16.47 -2.65
N PHE A 221 37.71 -15.96 -3.01
CA PHE A 221 37.91 -14.96 -4.06
C PHE A 221 38.88 -15.41 -5.16
N SER A 222 38.55 -16.51 -5.85
CA SER A 222 39.35 -16.97 -7.00
C SER A 222 39.39 -15.97 -8.16
N GLU A 223 40.52 -15.89 -8.87
CA GLU A 223 40.68 -15.04 -10.06
C GLU A 223 39.57 -15.32 -11.10
N LYS A 224 39.29 -16.59 -11.34
CA LYS A 224 38.24 -17.02 -12.28
C LYS A 224 36.86 -16.48 -11.87
N GLY A 225 36.55 -16.51 -10.56
CA GLY A 225 35.30 -15.98 -10.02
C GLY A 225 35.18 -14.47 -10.23
N ILE A 226 36.21 -13.72 -9.83
CA ILE A 226 36.25 -12.25 -9.98
C ILE A 226 36.14 -11.86 -11.47
N ARG A 227 36.93 -12.50 -12.34
CA ARG A 227 36.93 -12.23 -13.79
C ARG A 227 35.56 -12.51 -14.41
N SER A 228 34.93 -13.63 -14.06
CA SER A 228 33.57 -13.98 -14.53
C SER A 228 32.52 -12.96 -14.07
N TYR A 229 32.61 -12.52 -12.82
CA TYR A 229 31.72 -11.50 -12.27
C TYR A 229 31.90 -10.15 -12.98
N CYS A 230 33.14 -9.69 -13.15
CA CYS A 230 33.47 -8.47 -13.89
C CYS A 230 32.94 -8.52 -15.33
N SER A 231 33.20 -9.61 -16.06
CA SER A 231 32.73 -9.76 -17.45
C SER A 231 31.21 -9.74 -17.55
N THR A 232 30.50 -10.33 -16.59
CA THR A 232 29.03 -10.29 -16.58
C THR A 232 28.51 -8.87 -16.32
N LEU A 233 29.12 -8.14 -15.38
CA LEU A 233 28.75 -6.76 -15.08
C LEU A 233 29.10 -5.79 -16.22
N GLU A 234 30.18 -6.03 -16.94
CA GLU A 234 30.54 -5.30 -18.16
C GLU A 234 29.47 -5.48 -19.24
N LYS A 235 29.10 -6.73 -19.56
CA LYS A 235 28.02 -7.02 -20.52
C LYS A 235 26.67 -6.41 -20.11
N ALA A 236 26.41 -6.32 -18.81
CA ALA A 236 25.21 -5.68 -18.26
C ALA A 236 25.31 -4.14 -18.19
N GLY A 237 26.43 -3.54 -18.62
CA GLY A 237 26.64 -2.09 -18.67
C GLY A 237 26.92 -1.42 -17.32
N TYR A 238 27.29 -2.18 -16.30
CA TYR A 238 27.73 -1.64 -15.01
C TYR A 238 29.20 -1.24 -15.03
N LEU A 239 30.02 -2.01 -15.75
CA LEU A 239 31.44 -1.74 -15.95
C LEU A 239 31.70 -1.37 -17.42
N LYS A 240 32.75 -0.58 -17.64
CA LYS A 240 33.28 -0.27 -18.96
C LYS A 240 34.75 -0.61 -19.01
N ASP A 241 35.17 -1.39 -20.01
CA ASP A 241 36.58 -1.53 -20.32
C ASP A 241 37.14 -0.21 -20.85
N SER A 242 38.22 0.26 -20.23
CA SER A 242 38.89 1.51 -20.58
C SER A 242 39.91 1.35 -21.72
N ARG A 243 40.07 0.16 -22.30
CA ARG A 243 40.92 -0.07 -23.47
C ARG A 243 40.40 0.69 -24.70
N ARG A 244 40.97 1.87 -24.95
CA ARG A 244 40.99 2.50 -26.28
C ARG A 244 42.27 2.07 -27.01
N GLY A 245 42.16 1.07 -27.89
CA GLY A 245 43.10 0.86 -29.01
C GLY A 245 44.57 0.54 -28.69
N ARG A 246 44.89 -0.35 -27.75
CA ARG A 246 46.26 -0.86 -27.54
C ARG A 246 46.33 -2.37 -27.31
N THR A 247 47.49 -2.92 -27.68
CA THR A 247 47.88 -4.33 -27.87
C THR A 247 47.47 -5.28 -26.75
N SER A 248 47.18 -6.53 -27.11
CA SER A 248 46.69 -7.68 -26.30
C SER A 248 47.37 -7.92 -24.93
N ALA A 249 48.55 -7.36 -24.68
CA ALA A 249 49.40 -7.67 -23.53
C ALA A 249 49.13 -6.84 -22.25
N GLN A 250 48.23 -5.84 -22.26
CA GLN A 250 47.92 -5.06 -21.05
C GLN A 250 46.68 -5.59 -20.31
N SER A 251 46.74 -5.74 -18.98
CA SER A 251 45.60 -6.16 -18.15
C SER A 251 44.37 -5.29 -18.38
N VAL A 252 43.18 -5.91 -18.41
CA VAL A 252 41.90 -5.21 -18.60
C VAL A 252 41.71 -4.24 -17.44
N ARG A 253 41.46 -2.97 -17.73
CA ARG A 253 41.15 -1.97 -16.71
C ARG A 253 39.68 -1.59 -16.79
N TYR A 254 38.94 -1.99 -15.78
CA TYR A 254 37.53 -1.71 -15.61
C TYR A 254 37.32 -0.34 -14.96
N HIS A 255 36.25 0.32 -15.40
CA HIS A 255 35.70 1.50 -14.76
C HIS A 255 34.24 1.26 -14.39
N LEU A 256 33.88 1.55 -13.14
CA LEU A 256 32.49 1.49 -12.69
C LEU A 256 31.71 2.68 -13.25
N VAL A 257 30.82 2.43 -14.20
CA VAL A 257 30.03 3.49 -14.87
C VAL A 257 28.62 3.63 -14.33
N ARG A 258 28.09 2.60 -13.65
CA ARG A 258 26.74 2.61 -13.07
C ARG A 258 26.75 2.13 -11.63
N ASP A 259 26.80 3.06 -10.68
CA ASP A 259 26.65 2.77 -9.26
C ASP A 259 25.18 2.87 -8.84
N THR A 260 24.50 1.72 -8.71
CA THR A 260 23.10 1.64 -8.28
C THR A 260 22.95 1.51 -6.75
N GLY A 261 24.01 1.76 -5.99
CA GLY A 261 23.99 1.78 -4.53
C GLY A 261 24.75 0.63 -3.85
N PRO A 262 24.56 0.43 -2.54
CA PRO A 262 25.39 -0.46 -1.72
C PRO A 262 25.09 -1.95 -1.83
N LEU A 263 24.01 -2.34 -2.53
CA LEU A 263 23.72 -3.75 -2.77
C LEU A 263 24.24 -4.16 -4.14
N PRO A 264 24.94 -5.30 -4.25
CA PRO A 264 25.46 -5.76 -5.53
C PRO A 264 24.31 -6.11 -6.50
N PRO A 265 24.49 -5.84 -7.81
CA PRO A 265 23.66 -6.46 -8.85
C PRO A 265 23.73 -7.98 -8.75
N THR A 266 22.58 -8.65 -8.89
CA THR A 266 22.50 -10.11 -8.78
C THR A 266 22.40 -10.74 -10.16
N ILE A 267 23.32 -11.64 -10.46
CA ILE A 267 23.31 -12.43 -11.68
C ILE A 267 22.30 -13.57 -11.53
N LYS A 268 21.35 -13.68 -12.45
CA LYS A 268 20.40 -14.79 -12.52
C LYS A 268 20.62 -15.54 -13.84
N ARG A 269 20.67 -16.88 -13.76
CA ARG A 269 20.68 -17.74 -14.96
C ARG A 269 19.24 -18.09 -15.32
N LEU A 270 18.91 -17.96 -16.60
CA LEU A 270 17.61 -18.31 -17.15
C LEU A 270 17.74 -19.61 -17.96
N PRO A 271 16.72 -20.50 -17.94
CA PRO A 271 16.67 -21.63 -18.84
C PRO A 271 16.47 -21.13 -20.28
N VAL A 272 17.28 -21.68 -21.17
CA VAL A 272 17.30 -21.36 -22.61
C VAL A 272 17.27 -22.67 -23.37
N VAL A 273 16.37 -22.79 -24.36
CA VAL A 273 16.34 -23.92 -25.30
C VAL A 273 16.99 -23.47 -26.59
N VAL A 274 18.02 -24.19 -27.01
CA VAL A 274 18.73 -23.99 -28.28
C VAL A 274 18.42 -25.17 -29.16
N ASP A 275 17.88 -24.93 -30.35
CA ASP A 275 17.71 -25.97 -31.35
C ASP A 275 18.96 -25.99 -32.24
N PRO A 276 19.78 -27.06 -32.18
CA PRO A 276 20.99 -27.16 -33.00
C PRO A 276 20.69 -27.32 -34.49
N ASN A 277 19.48 -27.77 -34.87
CA ASN A 277 19.07 -27.92 -36.26
C ASN A 277 18.70 -26.57 -36.88
N GLU A 278 18.08 -25.68 -36.10
CA GLU A 278 17.78 -24.31 -36.54
C GLU A 278 18.96 -23.34 -36.34
N GLY A 279 20.01 -23.77 -35.62
CA GLY A 279 21.18 -22.95 -35.33
C GLY A 279 20.88 -21.72 -34.48
N ARG A 280 19.74 -21.70 -33.78
CA ARG A 280 19.26 -20.53 -33.04
C ARG A 280 18.66 -20.90 -31.69
N VAL A 281 18.57 -19.89 -30.83
CA VAL A 281 17.84 -19.97 -29.58
C VAL A 281 16.35 -19.95 -29.90
N VAL A 282 15.64 -21.04 -29.60
CA VAL A 282 14.19 -21.16 -29.87
C VAL A 282 13.33 -20.70 -28.70
N TYR A 283 13.89 -20.64 -27.50
CA TYR A 283 13.20 -20.16 -26.32
C TYR A 283 14.17 -19.57 -25.29
N VAL A 284 13.91 -18.33 -24.88
CA VAL A 284 14.50 -17.71 -23.67
C VAL A 284 13.35 -17.41 -22.71
N GLN A 285 13.41 -17.93 -21.49
CA GLN A 285 12.39 -17.64 -20.50
C GLN A 285 12.36 -16.13 -20.16
N GLY A 286 11.29 -15.44 -20.58
CA GLY A 286 11.02 -14.03 -20.27
C GLY A 286 11.16 -13.05 -21.46
N GLU A 287 11.63 -13.50 -22.62
CA GLU A 287 11.69 -12.70 -23.85
C GLU A 287 10.42 -12.87 -24.70
N GLU A 288 9.93 -11.81 -25.33
CA GLU A 288 8.81 -11.90 -26.27
C GLU A 288 9.34 -12.49 -27.58
N VAL A 289 8.82 -13.64 -28.00
CA VAL A 289 9.11 -14.17 -29.34
C VAL A 289 8.42 -13.26 -30.34
N THR A 290 9.13 -12.23 -30.81
CA THR A 290 8.73 -11.48 -31.99
C THR A 290 8.99 -12.39 -33.18
N TRP A 291 7.98 -13.14 -33.61
CA TRP A 291 7.98 -13.64 -34.98
C TRP A 291 7.99 -12.40 -35.88
N ALA A 292 9.12 -12.14 -36.52
CA ALA A 292 9.12 -11.31 -37.70
C ALA A 292 8.34 -12.11 -38.76
N THR A 293 7.08 -11.73 -39.00
CA THR A 293 6.43 -12.05 -40.26
C THR A 293 7.24 -11.34 -41.34
N SER A 294 7.98 -12.13 -42.12
CA SER A 294 8.27 -11.78 -43.51
C SER A 294 7.11 -12.26 -44.37
#